data_AF-A0AAP0RB87-F1
#
_entry.id   AF-A0AAP0RB87-F1
#
_cell.length_a   1.000
_cell.length_b   1.000
_cell.length_c   1.000
_cell.angle_alpha   90.00
_cell.angle_beta   90.00
_cell.angle_gamma   90.00
#
_symmetry.space_group_name_H-M   'P 1'
#
loop_
_entity.id
_entity.type
_entity.pdbx_description
1 polymer ?
#
loop_
_entity_poly.entity_id
_entity_poly.type
_entity_poly.pdbx_seq_one_letter_code
_entity_poly.pdbx_strand_id
1 'polypeptide(L)'
;MHPHLNHLSSDLCRGVLEFAEGRPLGKSGLRWLKIHLANLYAGGVEKLSYDGRLTFVENHLDDIFDSADNPLNGNRWWLAAEDPFQCLAACINLSEALKSSSPHTVISHLPIHQDGSCNGLQHYAALGRDSLEAAAVNLVAGGKPADVYSEIAARVQNIMIRDSNKDPETDPNALLARALIGQLSGGSEIGETDSDDFSIWCHLCWGTRTDKKKIGGKGYILMMIGCYSVQLAMLLKELKGRCLVLLTLGICSPIHFGHMHVGTYIRGMSDPYPILMSCPVTLAALGEIFRAARGTMGWLGDCAKLIASENQPVRWTTPLGLPVLQPYCKSERHLIRTSLQVLALQREGDLVAVRKQRTAFPPNFVHSLDGSHMMMTAVACRDAGLRFAGVHDSFWTHACDVDKMNRILREKFVELYSMPILENLLESFQTAYPALAFPSLPDRGDFDLQEVLESPYFFN
;
A
#
# COMPACT_ATOMS: atom_id res chain seq x y z
N MET A 1 5.15 -1.97 23.33
CA MET A 1 4.70 -0.65 22.86
C MET A 1 3.38 -0.32 23.54
N HIS A 2 3.13 0.92 23.97
CA HIS A 2 1.86 1.27 24.61
C HIS A 2 0.73 1.18 23.57
N PRO A 3 -0.36 0.42 23.81
CA PRO A 3 -1.35 0.12 22.77
C PRO A 3 -2.20 1.34 22.36
N HIS A 4 -2.25 2.40 23.18
CA HIS A 4 -3.14 3.54 22.94
C HIS A 4 -2.47 4.80 22.37
N LEU A 5 -1.17 4.99 22.63
CA LEU A 5 -0.42 6.15 22.13
C LEU A 5 0.95 5.66 21.68
N ASN A 6 1.12 5.63 20.36
CA ASN A 6 2.36 5.23 19.70
C ASN A 6 2.35 5.79 18.27
N HIS A 7 3.54 5.83 17.67
CA HIS A 7 3.76 6.37 16.33
C HIS A 7 3.22 5.48 15.20
N LEU A 8 2.83 4.24 15.47
CA LEU A 8 2.16 3.36 14.49
C LEU A 8 0.69 3.76 14.25
N SER A 9 0.13 4.66 15.07
CA SER A 9 -1.29 5.02 15.05
C SER A 9 -1.60 6.15 14.05
N SER A 10 -2.73 6.83 14.24
CA SER A 10 -3.28 7.85 13.34
C SER A 10 -2.44 9.13 13.27
N ASP A 11 -2.75 9.98 12.28
CA ASP A 11 -2.18 11.34 12.10
C ASP A 11 -2.11 12.12 13.41
N LEU A 12 -3.20 12.18 14.18
CA LEU A 12 -3.21 12.85 15.49
C LEU A 12 -2.13 12.29 16.44
N CYS A 13 -1.98 10.97 16.52
CA CYS A 13 -0.98 10.37 17.41
C CYS A 13 0.45 10.66 16.93
N ARG A 14 0.68 10.69 15.62
CA ARG A 14 1.98 11.00 15.04
C ARG A 14 2.33 12.48 15.18
N GLY A 15 1.39 13.37 14.92
CA GLY A 15 1.57 14.82 14.99
C GLY A 15 1.81 15.38 16.40
N VAL A 16 1.50 14.61 17.46
CA VAL A 16 1.80 15.00 18.86
C VAL A 16 3.08 14.36 19.41
N LEU A 17 3.78 13.53 18.63
CA LEU A 17 4.98 12.83 19.04
C LEU A 17 6.20 13.34 18.25
N GLU A 18 7.31 13.53 18.95
CA GLU A 18 8.58 13.94 18.37
C GLU A 18 9.74 13.16 19.01
N PHE A 19 10.94 13.23 18.43
CA PHE A 19 12.12 12.66 19.05
C PHE A 19 12.52 13.46 20.29
N ALA A 20 12.82 12.76 21.39
CA ALA A 20 13.23 13.42 22.63
C ALA A 20 14.56 14.18 22.50
N GLU A 21 15.52 13.63 21.76
CA GLU A 21 16.78 14.30 21.42
C GLU A 21 16.59 15.06 20.12
N GLY A 22 16.90 16.36 20.09
CA GLY A 22 16.85 17.17 18.87
C GLY A 22 18.20 17.24 18.16
N ARG A 23 18.18 17.61 16.87
CA ARG A 23 19.40 17.85 16.07
C ARG A 23 19.32 19.16 15.29
N PRO A 24 20.44 19.88 15.10
CA PRO A 24 20.45 21.07 14.26
C PRO A 24 20.08 20.71 12.82
N LEU A 25 19.18 21.50 12.20
CA LEU A 25 18.68 21.22 10.84
C LEU A 25 19.80 21.14 9.80
N GLY A 26 20.80 22.01 9.87
CA GLY A 26 21.77 22.20 8.79
C GLY A 26 21.12 22.68 7.49
N LYS A 27 21.89 22.66 6.39
CA LYS A 27 21.37 23.03 5.06
C LYS A 27 20.42 21.97 4.51
N SER A 28 20.82 20.70 4.60
CA SER A 28 20.02 19.57 4.13
C SER A 28 18.73 19.41 4.93
N GLY A 29 18.78 19.50 6.26
CA GLY A 29 17.58 19.32 7.07
C GLY A 29 16.52 20.40 6.89
N LEU A 30 16.90 21.67 6.64
CA LEU A 30 15.90 22.68 6.30
C LEU A 30 15.20 22.35 4.97
N ARG A 31 15.94 21.82 3.98
CA ARG A 31 15.36 21.35 2.72
C ARG A 31 14.41 20.18 2.94
N TRP A 32 14.81 19.17 3.73
CA TRP A 32 13.97 18.01 4.02
C TRP A 32 12.75 18.33 4.87
N LEU A 33 12.83 19.31 5.77
CA LEU A 33 11.68 19.80 6.52
C LEU A 33 10.62 20.41 5.60
N LYS A 34 11.04 21.18 4.58
CA LYS A 34 10.14 21.71 3.54
C LYS A 34 9.52 20.59 2.71
N ILE A 35 10.33 19.64 2.23
CA ILE A 35 9.84 18.49 1.46
C ILE A 35 8.82 17.68 2.28
N HIS A 36 9.10 17.44 3.56
CA HIS A 36 8.19 16.72 4.44
C HIS A 36 6.85 17.43 4.61
N LEU A 37 6.85 18.76 4.79
CA LEU A 37 5.61 19.55 4.84
C LEU A 37 4.80 19.40 3.53
N ALA A 38 5.47 19.47 2.38
CA ALA A 38 4.83 19.23 1.08
C ALA A 38 4.24 17.81 0.97
N ASN A 39 4.96 16.78 1.44
CA ASN A 39 4.46 15.41 1.45
C ASN A 39 3.22 15.25 2.34
N LEU A 40 3.22 15.84 3.54
CA LEU A 40 2.09 15.79 4.47
C LEU A 40 0.85 16.55 3.97
N TYR A 41 1.06 17.59 3.15
CA TYR A 41 -0.04 18.31 2.51
C TYR A 41 -0.74 17.44 1.46
N ALA A 42 0.05 16.66 0.71
CA ALA A 42 -0.39 15.75 -0.34
C ALA A 42 -1.27 16.43 -1.42
N GLY A 43 -2.25 15.71 -2.00
CA GLY A 43 -3.14 16.24 -3.03
C GLY A 43 -2.47 16.42 -4.40
N GLY A 44 -1.49 15.56 -4.72
CA GLY A 44 -0.69 15.60 -5.94
C GLY A 44 0.64 16.33 -5.79
N VAL A 45 0.85 17.04 -4.68
CA VAL A 45 2.13 17.73 -4.38
C VAL A 45 3.25 16.72 -4.17
N GLU A 46 2.95 15.59 -3.52
CA GLU A 46 3.86 14.47 -3.28
C GLU A 46 4.35 13.82 -4.59
N LYS A 47 3.67 14.03 -5.71
CA LYS A 47 4.09 13.51 -7.03
C LYS A 47 4.99 14.46 -7.81
N LEU A 48 5.18 15.67 -7.30
CA LEU A 48 6.12 16.62 -7.88
C LEU A 48 7.55 16.17 -7.61
N SER A 49 8.48 16.65 -8.44
CA SER A 49 9.90 16.56 -8.12
C SER A 49 10.20 17.28 -6.81
N TYR A 50 11.32 16.97 -6.16
CA TYR A 50 11.69 17.68 -4.93
C TYR A 50 11.75 19.20 -5.11
N ASP A 51 12.19 19.72 -6.26
CA ASP A 51 12.18 21.16 -6.53
C ASP A 51 10.76 21.72 -6.67
N GLY A 52 9.84 20.94 -7.24
CA GLY A 52 8.42 21.29 -7.27
C GLY A 52 7.80 21.34 -5.88
N ARG A 53 8.13 20.36 -5.02
CA ARG A 53 7.71 20.35 -3.60
C ARG A 53 8.27 21.55 -2.82
N LEU A 54 9.53 21.91 -3.06
CA LEU A 54 10.11 23.11 -2.46
C LEU A 54 9.41 24.38 -2.92
N THR A 55 9.15 24.51 -4.23
CA THR A 55 8.44 25.66 -4.81
C THR A 55 7.03 25.80 -4.24
N PHE A 56 6.31 24.69 -4.04
CA PHE A 56 5.03 24.69 -3.34
C PHE A 56 5.15 25.33 -1.95
N VAL A 57 6.12 24.90 -1.15
CA VAL A 57 6.32 25.47 0.20
C VAL A 57 6.70 26.94 0.17
N GLU A 58 7.57 27.37 -0.75
CA GLU A 58 7.92 28.80 -0.88
C GLU A 58 6.71 29.68 -1.23
N ASN A 59 5.78 29.16 -2.05
CA ASN A 59 4.57 29.89 -2.44
C ASN A 59 3.52 29.96 -1.33
N HIS A 60 3.65 29.15 -0.28
CA HIS A 60 2.70 29.06 0.83
C HIS A 60 3.31 29.48 2.18
N LEU A 61 4.42 30.24 2.19
CA LEU A 61 5.06 30.67 3.44
C LEU A 61 4.14 31.46 4.36
N ASP A 62 3.30 32.35 3.80
CA ASP A 62 2.34 33.12 4.60
C ASP A 62 1.29 32.22 5.28
N ASP A 63 0.78 31.21 4.55
CA ASP A 63 -0.16 30.22 5.08
C ASP A 63 0.49 29.35 6.17
N ILE A 64 1.76 29.01 6.00
CA ILE A 64 2.56 28.24 6.96
C ILE A 64 2.79 29.05 8.24
N PHE A 65 3.17 30.33 8.12
CA PHE A 65 3.34 31.22 9.27
C PHE A 65 2.01 31.46 10.00
N ASP A 66 0.90 31.68 9.29
CA ASP A 66 -0.43 31.80 9.89
C ASP A 66 -0.85 30.51 10.61
N SER A 67 -0.63 29.35 9.98
CA SER A 67 -0.94 28.04 10.58
C SER A 67 -0.14 27.79 11.87
N ALA A 68 1.12 28.23 11.93
CA ALA A 68 1.95 28.11 13.11
C ALA A 68 1.59 29.11 14.22
N ASP A 69 1.35 30.39 13.88
CA ASP A 69 1.14 31.46 14.85
C ASP A 69 -0.30 31.52 15.37
N ASN A 70 -1.28 31.16 14.54
CA ASN A 70 -2.70 31.24 14.87
C ASN A 70 -3.48 29.99 14.39
N PRO A 71 -3.11 28.77 14.84
CA PRO A 71 -3.64 27.52 14.30
C PRO A 71 -5.15 27.35 14.41
N LEU A 72 -5.81 28.05 15.34
CA LEU A 72 -7.25 27.94 15.59
C LEU A 72 -8.08 29.09 15.03
N ASN A 73 -7.54 30.31 14.99
CA ASN A 73 -8.29 31.50 14.57
C ASN A 73 -7.81 32.12 13.25
N GLY A 74 -6.75 31.56 12.64
CA GLY A 74 -6.23 31.99 11.35
C GLY A 74 -7.03 31.41 10.18
N ASN A 75 -6.38 31.33 9.03
CA ASN A 75 -6.91 30.73 7.80
C ASN A 75 -7.06 29.21 7.92
N ARG A 76 -6.32 28.58 8.84
CA ARG A 76 -6.33 27.13 9.10
C ARG A 76 -6.01 26.30 7.86
N TRP A 77 -5.08 26.79 7.05
CA TRP A 77 -4.62 26.14 5.82
C TRP A 77 -4.18 24.69 6.07
N TRP A 78 -3.51 24.43 7.20
CA TRP A 78 -3.09 23.09 7.64
C TRP A 78 -4.23 22.05 7.72
N LEU A 79 -5.51 22.45 7.88
CA LEU A 79 -6.64 21.52 7.88
C LEU A 79 -6.98 20.95 6.51
N ALA A 80 -6.48 21.55 5.43
CA ALA A 80 -6.68 21.08 4.07
C ALA A 80 -5.68 19.97 3.66
N ALA A 81 -4.61 19.77 4.44
CA ALA A 81 -3.65 18.69 4.25
C ALA A 81 -4.30 17.30 4.43
N GLU A 82 -3.72 16.28 3.79
CA GLU A 82 -4.12 14.88 4.02
C GLU A 82 -3.81 14.41 5.44
N ASP A 83 -2.68 14.86 6.00
CA ASP A 83 -2.26 14.62 7.38
C ASP A 83 -2.22 15.95 8.19
N PRO A 84 -3.37 16.49 8.64
CA PRO A 84 -3.44 17.83 9.22
C PRO A 84 -2.56 18.03 10.45
N PHE A 85 -2.58 17.10 11.41
CA PHE A 85 -1.87 17.31 12.68
C PHE A 85 -0.36 17.22 12.50
N GLN A 86 0.13 16.30 11.67
CA GLN A 86 1.53 16.26 11.29
C GLN A 86 1.92 17.50 10.46
N CYS A 87 1.07 17.94 9.52
CA CYS A 87 1.30 19.14 8.72
C CYS A 87 1.42 20.39 9.62
N LEU A 88 0.57 20.51 10.64
CA LEU A 88 0.64 21.59 11.62
C LEU A 88 1.95 21.54 12.41
N ALA A 89 2.38 20.36 12.87
CA ALA A 89 3.67 20.20 13.55
C ALA A 89 4.85 20.63 12.66
N ALA A 90 4.81 20.28 11.38
CA ALA A 90 5.80 20.73 10.39
C ALA A 90 5.74 22.25 10.15
N CYS A 91 4.54 22.85 10.08
CA CYS A 91 4.37 24.30 9.96
C CYS A 91 5.01 25.04 11.14
N ILE A 92 4.80 24.57 12.36
CA ILE A 92 5.38 25.14 13.58
C ILE A 92 6.91 25.06 13.53
N ASN A 93 7.47 23.89 13.25
CA ASN A 93 8.92 23.70 13.24
C ASN A 93 9.60 24.50 12.11
N LEU A 94 9.00 24.54 10.92
CA LEU A 94 9.52 25.32 9.80
C LEU A 94 9.42 26.84 10.08
N SER A 95 8.34 27.29 10.70
CA SER A 95 8.17 28.70 11.08
C SER A 95 9.22 29.16 12.08
N GLU A 96 9.50 28.35 13.11
CA GLU A 96 10.58 28.61 14.06
C GLU A 96 11.93 28.69 13.35
N ALA A 97 12.22 27.75 12.46
CA ALA A 97 13.46 27.72 11.69
C ALA A 97 13.62 28.99 10.83
N LEU A 98 12.61 29.38 10.06
CA LEU A 98 12.69 30.51 9.13
C LEU A 98 12.68 31.89 9.81
N LYS A 99 12.07 32.01 11.00
CA LYS A 99 12.10 33.25 11.80
C LYS A 99 13.43 33.45 12.54
N SER A 100 14.22 32.39 12.71
CA SER A 100 15.55 32.48 13.31
C SER A 100 16.52 33.24 12.41
N SER A 101 17.42 34.00 13.01
CA SER A 101 18.55 34.64 12.29
C SER A 101 19.55 33.62 11.74
N SER A 102 19.46 32.35 12.16
CA SER A 102 20.30 31.25 11.68
C SER A 102 19.50 29.96 11.54
N PRO A 103 18.65 29.85 10.49
CA PRO A 103 17.72 28.71 10.31
C PRO A 103 18.38 27.34 10.35
N HIS A 104 19.60 27.22 9.81
CA HIS A 104 20.36 25.97 9.76
C HIS A 104 20.85 25.48 11.13
N THR A 105 20.80 26.32 12.16
CA THR A 105 21.26 25.96 13.52
C THR A 105 20.11 25.65 14.47
N VAL A 106 18.86 25.86 14.04
CA VAL A 106 17.68 25.54 14.84
C VAL A 106 17.62 24.04 15.08
N ILE A 107 17.37 23.68 16.33
CA ILE A 107 17.27 22.29 16.78
C ILE A 107 15.87 21.79 16.44
N SER A 108 15.79 20.75 15.61
CA SER A 108 14.53 20.10 15.26
C SER A 108 14.45 18.72 15.89
N HIS A 109 13.29 18.45 16.47
CA HIS A 109 12.89 17.19 17.07
C HIS A 109 11.98 16.38 16.14
N LEU A 110 11.50 16.99 15.06
CA LEU A 110 10.48 16.42 14.19
C LEU A 110 11.05 15.22 13.41
N PRO A 111 10.38 14.05 13.46
CA PRO A 111 10.72 12.94 12.58
C PRO A 111 10.33 13.30 11.14
N ILE A 112 11.26 13.13 10.20
CA ILE A 112 11.00 13.28 8.77
C ILE A 112 10.83 11.90 8.16
N HIS A 113 9.69 11.70 7.49
CA HIS A 113 9.28 10.42 6.94
C HIS A 113 9.80 10.25 5.52
N GLN A 114 10.23 9.03 5.19
CA GLN A 114 10.52 8.59 3.84
C GLN A 114 9.70 7.31 3.61
N ASP A 115 8.78 7.36 2.64
CA ASP A 115 7.78 6.33 2.43
C ASP A 115 8.09 5.52 1.16
N GLY A 116 7.97 4.20 1.22
CA GLY A 116 8.10 3.35 0.03
C GLY A 116 6.93 3.55 -0.93
N SER A 117 7.20 3.81 -2.22
CA SER A 117 6.14 4.15 -3.19
C SER A 117 5.10 3.04 -3.38
N CYS A 118 5.54 1.79 -3.42
CA CYS A 118 4.67 0.61 -3.40
C CYS A 118 5.49 -0.59 -2.92
N ASN A 119 5.76 -0.63 -1.62
CA ASN A 119 6.80 -1.47 -1.04
C ASN A 119 6.71 -2.95 -1.45
N GLY A 120 5.52 -3.55 -1.37
CA GLY A 120 5.33 -4.93 -1.81
C GLY A 120 5.75 -5.19 -3.26
N LEU A 121 5.41 -4.30 -4.19
CA LEU A 121 5.80 -4.41 -5.60
C LEU A 121 7.29 -4.08 -5.82
N GLN A 122 7.89 -3.19 -5.02
CA GLN A 122 9.35 -2.97 -5.03
C GLN A 122 10.10 -4.26 -4.68
N HIS A 123 9.65 -4.95 -3.64
CA HIS A 123 10.23 -6.23 -3.25
C HIS A 123 10.05 -7.31 -4.33
N TYR A 124 8.89 -7.36 -5.00
CA TYR A 124 8.69 -8.29 -6.13
C TYR A 124 9.49 -7.93 -7.38
N ALA A 125 9.58 -6.66 -7.75
CA ALA A 125 10.38 -6.20 -8.88
C ALA A 125 11.87 -6.52 -8.66
N ALA A 126 12.35 -6.40 -7.41
CA ALA A 126 13.71 -6.79 -7.06
C ALA A 126 13.96 -8.32 -7.07
N LEU A 127 12.95 -9.13 -6.73
CA LEU A 127 13.01 -10.60 -6.88
C LEU A 127 13.00 -11.03 -8.34
N GLY A 128 12.09 -10.46 -9.13
CA GLY A 128 11.87 -10.78 -10.54
C GLY A 128 12.86 -10.14 -11.50
N ARG A 129 13.57 -9.09 -11.07
CA ARG A 129 14.54 -8.32 -11.87
C ARG A 129 13.97 -7.79 -13.20
N ASP A 130 12.71 -7.38 -13.22
CA ASP A 130 12.13 -6.78 -14.44
C ASP A 130 12.33 -5.26 -14.44
N SER A 131 12.98 -4.73 -15.48
CA SER A 131 13.34 -3.30 -15.56
C SER A 131 12.13 -2.38 -15.71
N LEU A 132 11.05 -2.83 -16.37
CA LEU A 132 9.84 -2.04 -16.52
C LEU A 132 9.07 -1.96 -15.20
N GLU A 133 8.95 -3.10 -14.50
CA GLU A 133 8.37 -3.14 -13.16
C GLU A 133 9.19 -2.26 -12.20
N ALA A 134 10.52 -2.39 -12.21
CA ALA A 134 11.42 -1.62 -11.37
C ALA A 134 11.25 -0.10 -11.58
N ALA A 135 11.16 0.35 -12.84
CA ALA A 135 10.89 1.76 -13.15
C ALA A 135 9.51 2.22 -12.63
N ALA A 136 8.46 1.40 -12.81
CA ALA A 136 7.10 1.73 -12.38
C ALA A 136 6.98 1.92 -10.85
N VAL A 137 7.86 1.29 -10.07
CA VAL A 137 7.86 1.39 -8.59
C VAL A 137 9.06 2.16 -8.03
N ASN A 138 9.69 3.02 -8.84
CA ASN A 138 10.78 3.90 -8.43
C ASN A 138 12.06 3.19 -7.96
N LEU A 139 12.34 1.96 -8.40
CA LEU A 139 13.65 1.34 -8.20
C LEU A 139 14.71 1.89 -9.18
N VAL A 140 14.28 2.51 -10.27
CA VAL A 140 15.13 3.21 -11.24
C VAL A 140 15.00 4.73 -11.04
N ALA A 141 16.09 5.46 -11.24
CA ALA A 141 16.10 6.91 -11.11
C ALA A 141 15.20 7.59 -12.17
N GLY A 142 14.34 8.50 -11.70
CA GLY A 142 13.47 9.32 -12.53
C GLY A 142 13.57 10.81 -12.19
N GLY A 143 13.10 11.68 -13.08
CA GLY A 143 13.06 13.13 -12.82
C GLY A 143 11.97 13.55 -11.81
N LYS A 144 10.89 12.78 -11.74
CA LYS A 144 9.81 12.88 -10.75
C LYS A 144 9.40 11.48 -10.28
N PRO A 145 8.70 11.34 -9.15
CA PRO A 145 8.15 10.06 -8.71
C PRO A 145 7.28 9.44 -9.82
N ALA A 146 7.52 8.16 -10.11
CA ALA A 146 6.64 7.33 -10.90
C ALA A 146 5.37 7.04 -10.09
N ASP A 147 4.22 7.19 -10.74
CA ASP A 147 2.90 6.91 -10.19
C ASP A 147 2.34 5.66 -10.86
N VAL A 148 2.63 4.51 -10.24
CA VAL A 148 2.15 3.19 -10.68
C VAL A 148 0.62 3.16 -10.82
N TYR A 149 -0.10 3.93 -10.01
CA TYR A 149 -1.55 3.93 -10.01
C TYR A 149 -2.10 4.64 -11.24
N SER A 150 -1.54 5.81 -11.56
CA SER A 150 -1.87 6.52 -12.81
C SER A 150 -1.49 5.71 -14.04
N GLU A 151 -0.37 4.99 -14.01
CA GLU A 151 0.03 4.10 -15.11
C GLU A 151 -0.96 2.94 -15.30
N ILE A 152 -1.38 2.28 -14.23
CA ILE A 152 -2.40 1.22 -14.28
C ILE A 152 -3.72 1.77 -14.81
N ALA A 153 -4.14 2.96 -14.35
CA ALA A 153 -5.38 3.60 -14.82
C ALA A 153 -5.35 3.87 -16.33
N ALA A 154 -4.24 4.43 -16.84
CA ALA A 154 -4.04 4.65 -18.27
C ALA A 154 -4.06 3.33 -19.05
N ARG A 155 -3.45 2.27 -18.51
CA ARG A 155 -3.44 0.94 -19.13
C ARG A 155 -4.83 0.31 -19.19
N VAL A 156 -5.60 0.42 -18.11
CA VAL A 156 -7.01 0.00 -18.06
C VAL A 156 -7.81 0.71 -19.14
N GLN A 157 -7.67 2.03 -19.25
CA GLN A 157 -8.36 2.81 -20.27
C GLN A 157 -7.99 2.34 -21.69
N ASN A 158 -6.71 2.07 -21.96
CA ASN A 158 -6.27 1.54 -23.25
C ASN A 158 -6.84 0.15 -23.57
N ILE A 159 -6.88 -0.75 -22.58
CA ILE A 159 -7.51 -2.07 -22.75
C ILE A 159 -9.01 -1.91 -23.04
N MET A 160 -9.69 -1.01 -22.33
CA MET A 160 -11.10 -0.72 -22.56
C MET A 160 -11.34 -0.15 -23.95
N ILE A 161 -10.52 0.79 -24.42
CA ILE A 161 -10.59 1.31 -25.79
C ILE A 161 -10.41 0.19 -26.80
N ARG A 162 -9.39 -0.65 -26.65
CA ARG A 162 -9.16 -1.80 -27.53
C ARG A 162 -10.35 -2.75 -27.55
N ASP A 163 -10.88 -3.10 -26.37
CA ASP A 163 -12.01 -4.03 -26.25
C ASP A 163 -13.30 -3.43 -26.81
N SER A 164 -13.50 -2.11 -26.70
CA SER A 164 -14.63 -1.40 -27.30
C SER A 164 -14.64 -1.47 -28.82
N ASN A 165 -13.47 -1.58 -29.44
CA ASN A 165 -13.33 -1.67 -30.90
C ASN A 165 -13.51 -3.09 -31.43
N LYS A 166 -13.65 -4.10 -30.56
CA LYS A 166 -13.92 -5.47 -30.97
C LYS A 166 -15.37 -5.65 -31.40
N ASP A 167 -15.62 -6.73 -32.14
CA ASP A 167 -16.95 -7.12 -32.58
C ASP A 167 -17.76 -7.76 -31.42
N PRO A 168 -18.89 -7.16 -31.01
CA PRO A 168 -19.77 -7.71 -29.97
C PRO A 168 -20.23 -9.16 -30.18
N GLU A 169 -20.30 -9.64 -31.41
CA GLU A 169 -20.68 -11.03 -31.69
C GLU A 169 -19.59 -12.04 -31.32
N THR A 170 -18.33 -11.59 -31.28
CA THR A 170 -17.16 -12.42 -30.96
C THR A 170 -16.55 -12.13 -29.59
N ASP A 171 -16.71 -10.91 -29.10
CA ASP A 171 -16.31 -10.48 -27.76
C ASP A 171 -17.49 -9.82 -27.03
N PRO A 172 -18.19 -10.53 -26.13
CA PRO A 172 -19.35 -10.01 -25.41
C PRO A 172 -19.01 -8.81 -24.51
N ASN A 173 -17.71 -8.59 -24.21
CA ASN A 173 -17.26 -7.47 -23.40
C ASN A 173 -17.17 -6.15 -24.20
N ALA A 174 -17.23 -6.20 -25.54
CA ALA A 174 -17.10 -5.03 -26.39
C ALA A 174 -18.19 -3.97 -26.14
N LEU A 175 -19.45 -4.40 -25.94
CA LEU A 175 -20.56 -3.49 -25.65
C LEU A 175 -20.42 -2.81 -24.27
N LEU A 176 -19.91 -3.56 -23.29
CA LEU A 176 -19.64 -3.04 -21.94
C LEU A 176 -18.50 -2.04 -21.96
N ALA A 177 -17.42 -2.33 -22.68
CA ALA A 177 -16.30 -1.41 -22.86
C ALA A 177 -16.74 -0.11 -23.55
N ARG A 178 -17.58 -0.17 -24.59
CA ARG A 178 -18.17 1.02 -25.25
C ARG A 178 -18.98 1.87 -24.27
N ALA A 179 -19.85 1.25 -23.47
CA ALA A 179 -20.67 1.94 -22.49
C ALA A 179 -19.83 2.64 -21.41
N LEU A 180 -18.77 1.99 -20.94
CA LEU A 180 -17.87 2.53 -19.91
C LEU A 180 -17.01 3.69 -20.42
N ILE A 181 -16.49 3.62 -21.66
CA ILE A 181 -15.75 4.73 -22.27
C ILE A 181 -16.65 5.96 -22.40
N GLY A 182 -17.89 5.78 -22.84
CA GLY A 182 -18.86 6.89 -22.95
C GLY A 182 -19.14 7.62 -21.64
N GLN A 183 -18.98 6.95 -20.49
CA GLN A 183 -19.11 7.56 -19.16
C GLN A 183 -17.84 8.29 -18.70
N LEU A 184 -16.66 7.86 -19.14
CA LEU A 184 -15.38 8.50 -18.83
C LEU A 184 -15.15 9.77 -19.66
N SER A 185 -15.65 9.82 -20.90
CA SER A 185 -15.49 10.97 -21.81
C SER A 185 -16.44 12.15 -21.56
N GLY A 186 -17.43 12.00 -20.67
CA GLY A 186 -18.48 12.99 -20.40
C GLY A 186 -18.12 14.07 -19.37
N GLY A 187 -16.91 14.01 -18.79
CA GLY A 187 -16.34 15.05 -17.95
C GLY A 187 -15.03 15.52 -18.56
N SER A 188 -14.80 16.83 -18.54
CA SER A 188 -13.50 17.47 -18.85
C SER A 188 -12.32 16.67 -18.29
N GLU A 189 -11.22 16.63 -19.06
CA GLU A 189 -9.89 16.06 -18.76
C GLU A 189 -9.70 15.59 -17.32
N ILE A 190 -9.34 14.31 -17.16
CA ILE A 190 -8.96 13.72 -15.87
C ILE A 190 -7.75 14.50 -15.36
N GLY A 191 -7.99 15.47 -14.46
CA GLY A 191 -6.94 16.18 -13.74
C GLY A 191 -6.22 15.23 -12.80
N GLU A 192 -4.96 15.55 -12.49
CA GLU A 192 -4.00 14.78 -11.66
C GLU A 192 -4.46 14.43 -10.23
N THR A 193 -5.71 14.74 -9.84
CA THR A 193 -6.29 14.65 -8.50
C THR A 193 -7.07 13.37 -8.17
N ASP A 194 -7.21 12.42 -9.11
CA ASP A 194 -8.09 11.23 -8.93
C ASP A 194 -7.33 9.93 -8.52
N SER A 195 -6.07 10.02 -8.08
CA SER A 195 -5.21 8.86 -7.75
C SER A 195 -5.41 8.22 -6.38
N ASP A 196 -5.89 9.00 -5.41
CA ASP A 196 -5.81 8.61 -3.99
C ASP A 196 -6.78 7.46 -3.67
N ASP A 197 -7.87 7.38 -4.44
CA ASP A 197 -8.83 6.28 -4.38
C ASP A 197 -8.29 4.94 -4.93
N PHE A 198 -7.24 4.96 -5.75
CA PHE A 198 -6.60 3.77 -6.32
C PHE A 198 -5.43 3.25 -5.46
N SER A 199 -4.80 4.11 -4.66
CA SER A 199 -3.77 3.71 -3.66
C SER A 199 -4.34 2.78 -2.57
N ILE A 200 -5.56 3.07 -2.11
CA ILE A 200 -6.35 2.25 -1.16
C ILE A 200 -6.65 0.85 -1.76
N TRP A 201 -6.72 0.73 -3.09
CA TRP A 201 -7.06 -0.51 -3.80
C TRP A 201 -5.90 -1.51 -3.88
N CYS A 202 -4.66 -1.08 -4.11
CA CYS A 202 -3.50 -1.96 -3.98
C CYS A 202 -3.29 -2.41 -2.53
N HIS A 203 -3.51 -1.52 -1.55
CA HIS A 203 -3.44 -1.85 -0.13
C HIS A 203 -4.43 -2.94 0.30
N LEU A 204 -5.63 -2.99 -0.28
CA LEU A 204 -6.65 -4.03 -0.02
C LEU A 204 -6.39 -5.35 -0.76
N CYS A 205 -5.78 -5.33 -1.94
CA CYS A 205 -5.33 -6.54 -2.65
C CYS A 205 -4.06 -7.15 -2.03
N TRP A 206 -3.24 -6.34 -1.34
CA TRP A 206 -1.90 -6.71 -0.87
C TRP A 206 -1.67 -6.67 0.65
N GLY A 207 -2.63 -6.22 1.46
CA GLY A 207 -2.74 -6.61 2.87
C GLY A 207 -2.14 -5.68 3.92
N THR A 208 -2.39 -4.37 3.85
CA THR A 208 -2.18 -3.46 4.99
C THR A 208 -3.45 -2.65 5.29
N ARG A 209 -3.72 -2.43 6.58
CA ARG A 209 -4.98 -1.89 7.11
C ARG A 209 -4.76 -0.42 7.47
N THR A 210 -5.43 0.52 6.78
CA THR A 210 -5.49 1.94 7.18
C THR A 210 -6.92 2.49 7.12
N ASP A 211 -7.18 3.44 8.02
CA ASP A 211 -8.49 4.03 8.32
C ASP A 211 -8.95 5.00 7.22
N LYS A 212 -10.09 4.72 6.58
CA LYS A 212 -10.68 5.53 5.50
C LYS A 212 -11.42 6.77 6.05
N LYS A 213 -11.14 8.00 5.55
CA LYS A 213 -12.12 9.11 5.58
C LYS A 213 -12.04 10.08 4.37
N LYS A 214 -13.24 10.43 3.88
CA LYS A 214 -13.65 11.46 2.89
C LYS A 214 -13.33 11.20 1.40
N ILE A 215 -14.15 10.33 0.78
CA ILE A 215 -14.23 10.15 -0.67
C ILE A 215 -15.32 11.09 -1.23
N GLY A 216 -14.97 11.95 -2.19
CA GLY A 216 -15.90 12.78 -2.95
C GLY A 216 -16.70 11.98 -3.99
N GLY A 217 -17.75 12.58 -4.57
CA GLY A 217 -18.73 11.88 -5.42
C GLY A 217 -18.20 11.19 -6.69
N LYS A 218 -17.02 11.55 -7.20
CA LYS A 218 -16.36 10.90 -8.35
C LYS A 218 -15.54 9.66 -7.96
N GLY A 219 -14.94 9.67 -6.77
CA GLY A 219 -14.24 8.54 -6.16
C GLY A 219 -15.11 7.31 -5.90
N TYR A 220 -16.43 7.51 -5.85
CA TYR A 220 -17.39 6.41 -5.69
C TYR A 220 -17.39 5.42 -6.86
N ILE A 221 -17.08 5.84 -8.09
CA ILE A 221 -17.05 4.94 -9.26
C ILE A 221 -15.79 4.08 -9.25
N LEU A 222 -14.62 4.65 -8.91
CA LEU A 222 -13.38 3.89 -8.69
C LEU A 222 -13.49 2.96 -7.47
N MET A 223 -14.12 3.43 -6.39
CA MET A 223 -14.45 2.61 -5.22
C MET A 223 -15.41 1.45 -5.56
N MET A 224 -16.35 1.65 -6.49
CA MET A 224 -17.27 0.62 -6.98
C MET A 224 -16.56 -0.44 -7.83
N ILE A 225 -15.52 -0.06 -8.56
CA ILE A 225 -14.63 -0.96 -9.30
C ILE A 225 -13.75 -1.79 -8.33
N GLY A 226 -13.27 -1.17 -7.24
CA GLY A 226 -12.33 -1.79 -6.30
C GLY A 226 -12.94 -2.56 -5.10
N CYS A 227 -13.99 -2.04 -4.45
CA CYS A 227 -14.58 -2.69 -3.27
C CYS A 227 -15.33 -4.00 -3.61
N TYR A 228 -15.74 -4.17 -4.86
CA TYR A 228 -16.56 -5.29 -5.31
C TYR A 228 -15.74 -6.45 -5.93
N SER A 229 -14.43 -6.32 -6.13
CA SER A 229 -13.58 -7.38 -6.70
C SER A 229 -13.15 -8.45 -5.68
N VAL A 230 -12.75 -8.04 -4.47
CA VAL A 230 -12.11 -8.94 -3.50
C VAL A 230 -13.03 -9.29 -2.32
N GLN A 231 -13.74 -8.32 -1.76
CA GLN A 231 -14.63 -8.55 -0.60
C GLN A 231 -15.96 -9.20 -1.02
N LEU A 232 -16.51 -8.85 -2.19
CA LEU A 232 -17.79 -9.39 -2.67
C LEU A 232 -17.68 -10.84 -3.14
N ALA A 233 -16.52 -11.33 -3.56
CA ALA A 233 -16.35 -12.77 -3.87
C ALA A 233 -16.47 -13.66 -2.62
N MET A 234 -16.11 -13.13 -1.45
CA MET A 234 -16.32 -13.77 -0.15
C MET A 234 -17.76 -13.55 0.35
N LEU A 235 -18.29 -12.32 0.22
CA LEU A 235 -19.65 -11.97 0.65
C LEU A 235 -20.74 -12.66 -0.19
N LEU A 236 -20.56 -12.79 -1.51
CA LEU A 236 -21.47 -13.51 -2.41
C LEU A 236 -21.44 -15.02 -2.18
N LYS A 237 -20.37 -15.58 -1.63
CA LYS A 237 -20.36 -17.01 -1.25
C LYS A 237 -21.20 -17.28 0.00
N GLU A 238 -21.24 -16.35 0.95
CA GLU A 238 -22.14 -16.43 2.11
C GLU A 238 -23.58 -15.98 1.81
N LEU A 239 -23.76 -14.99 0.91
CA LEU A 239 -25.08 -14.47 0.52
C LEU A 239 -25.79 -15.31 -0.54
N LYS A 240 -25.09 -16.05 -1.40
CA LYS A 240 -25.74 -16.99 -2.36
C LYS A 240 -26.62 -18.03 -1.67
N GLY A 241 -26.28 -18.43 -0.44
CA GLY A 241 -27.08 -19.37 0.35
C GLY A 241 -28.30 -18.76 1.05
N ARG A 242 -28.36 -17.43 1.24
CA ARG A 242 -29.40 -16.75 2.04
C ARG A 242 -30.30 -15.81 1.24
N CYS A 243 -29.81 -15.20 0.16
CA CYS A 243 -30.61 -14.27 -0.65
C CYS A 243 -31.63 -14.98 -1.54
N LEU A 244 -31.40 -16.24 -1.96
CA LEU A 244 -32.33 -16.96 -2.82
C LEU A 244 -33.66 -17.30 -2.12
N VAL A 245 -33.64 -17.44 -0.79
CA VAL A 245 -34.83 -17.72 0.05
C VAL A 245 -35.60 -16.45 0.41
N LEU A 246 -34.92 -15.30 0.52
CA LEU A 246 -35.55 -14.04 0.93
C LEU A 246 -36.17 -13.25 -0.23
N LEU A 247 -35.66 -13.43 -1.45
CA LEU A 247 -36.28 -12.85 -2.67
C LEU A 247 -37.57 -13.55 -3.09
N THR A 248 -37.79 -14.81 -2.68
CA THR A 248 -39.01 -15.57 -3.03
C THR A 248 -40.18 -15.35 -2.07
N LEU A 249 -39.97 -14.80 -0.87
CA LEU A 249 -41.01 -14.69 0.17
C LEU A 249 -41.48 -13.26 0.49
N GLY A 250 -40.94 -12.22 -0.16
CA GLY A 250 -41.52 -10.87 -0.11
C GLY A 250 -41.61 -10.21 1.28
N ILE A 251 -40.85 -10.69 2.27
CA ILE A 251 -40.87 -10.15 3.63
C ILE A 251 -39.44 -9.85 4.07
N CYS A 252 -39.07 -8.57 4.18
CA CYS A 252 -38.08 -8.12 5.16
C CYS A 252 -38.27 -6.63 5.48
N SER A 253 -38.72 -6.36 6.71
CA SER A 253 -38.58 -5.08 7.41
C SER A 253 -37.11 -4.81 7.78
N PRO A 254 -36.71 -3.55 8.06
CA PRO A 254 -35.31 -3.17 8.16
C PRO A 254 -34.68 -3.60 9.49
N ILE A 255 -33.60 -4.38 9.43
CA ILE A 255 -32.72 -4.62 10.59
C ILE A 255 -31.68 -3.50 10.62
N HIS A 256 -31.69 -2.71 11.69
CA HIS A 256 -30.72 -1.64 11.94
C HIS A 256 -29.35 -2.23 12.34
N PHE A 257 -28.32 -1.94 11.55
CA PHE A 257 -26.93 -1.95 11.99
C PHE A 257 -26.35 -0.55 11.81
N GLY A 258 -25.74 -0.03 12.88
CA GLY A 258 -25.38 1.37 13.04
C GLY A 258 -24.48 1.96 11.95
N HIS A 259 -24.84 3.18 11.56
CA HIS A 259 -24.05 4.18 10.84
C HIS A 259 -23.33 3.75 9.55
N MET A 260 -24.05 3.10 8.63
CA MET A 260 -23.85 3.32 7.20
C MET A 260 -25.17 3.04 6.45
N HIS A 261 -25.78 4.08 5.85
CA HIS A 261 -26.99 3.94 5.03
C HIS A 261 -26.63 3.36 3.64
N VAL A 262 -26.20 2.09 3.61
CA VAL A 262 -25.88 1.37 2.36
C VAL A 262 -27.15 1.01 1.58
N GLY A 263 -28.30 0.93 2.26
CA GLY A 263 -29.59 0.54 1.66
C GLY A 263 -30.24 1.57 0.74
N THR A 264 -29.86 2.85 0.82
CA THR A 264 -30.58 3.92 0.10
C THR A 264 -30.06 4.12 -1.33
N TYR A 265 -28.81 3.73 -1.64
CA TYR A 265 -28.21 3.92 -2.97
C TYR A 265 -28.35 2.72 -3.91
N ILE A 266 -28.65 1.52 -3.38
CA ILE A 266 -28.97 0.32 -4.18
C ILE A 266 -30.29 0.50 -4.96
N ARG A 267 -31.16 1.44 -4.56
CA ARG A 267 -32.38 1.79 -5.30
C ARG A 267 -32.13 2.64 -6.56
N GLY A 268 -30.95 3.24 -6.71
CA GLY A 268 -30.64 4.17 -7.82
C GLY A 268 -29.83 3.58 -8.97
N MET A 269 -29.24 2.38 -8.81
CA MET A 269 -28.47 1.73 -9.87
C MET A 269 -29.28 0.62 -10.51
N SER A 270 -29.73 0.90 -11.72
CA SER A 270 -30.49 -0.03 -12.55
C SER A 270 -29.66 -1.22 -13.06
N ASP A 271 -28.32 -1.19 -12.97
CA ASP A 271 -27.49 -2.21 -13.62
C ASP A 271 -26.11 -2.49 -12.95
N PRO A 272 -25.80 -3.74 -12.53
CA PRO A 272 -24.54 -4.10 -11.86
C PRO A 272 -23.36 -4.40 -12.81
N TYR A 273 -23.55 -4.36 -14.12
CA TYR A 273 -22.55 -4.80 -15.10
C TYR A 273 -21.26 -3.95 -15.22
N PRO A 274 -21.25 -2.62 -15.01
CA PRO A 274 -20.03 -1.80 -15.04
C PRO A 274 -18.92 -2.27 -14.08
N ILE A 275 -19.31 -2.85 -12.93
CA ILE A 275 -18.42 -3.32 -11.87
C ILE A 275 -17.82 -4.69 -12.20
N LEU A 276 -18.60 -5.55 -12.84
CA LEU A 276 -18.19 -6.91 -13.20
C LEU A 276 -17.10 -6.93 -14.28
N MET A 277 -17.05 -5.90 -15.13
CA MET A 277 -16.06 -5.79 -16.23
C MET A 277 -14.76 -5.10 -15.84
N SER A 278 -14.82 -4.12 -14.94
CA SER A 278 -13.65 -3.35 -14.55
C SER A 278 -12.65 -4.22 -13.78
N CYS A 279 -13.09 -5.14 -12.92
CA CYS A 279 -12.20 -5.99 -12.13
C CYS A 279 -11.29 -6.90 -12.98
N PRO A 280 -11.79 -7.69 -13.95
CA PRO A 280 -10.94 -8.49 -14.84
C PRO A 280 -9.98 -7.63 -15.69
N VAL A 281 -10.44 -6.47 -16.16
CA VAL A 281 -9.62 -5.56 -16.98
C VAL A 281 -8.49 -4.93 -16.16
N THR A 282 -8.75 -4.52 -14.92
CA THR A 282 -7.71 -4.01 -14.03
C THR A 282 -6.70 -5.10 -13.66
N LEU A 283 -7.16 -6.34 -13.42
CA LEU A 283 -6.26 -7.48 -13.21
C LEU A 283 -5.45 -7.81 -14.47
N ALA A 284 -6.02 -7.64 -15.66
CA ALA A 284 -5.29 -7.78 -16.92
C ALA A 284 -4.23 -6.68 -17.08
N ALA A 285 -4.57 -5.41 -16.81
CA ALA A 285 -3.65 -4.28 -16.83
C ALA A 285 -2.46 -4.47 -15.89
N LEU A 286 -2.73 -4.81 -14.62
CA LEU A 286 -1.70 -5.20 -13.65
C LEU A 286 -0.85 -6.36 -14.17
N GLY A 287 -1.47 -7.28 -14.90
CA GLY A 287 -0.80 -8.44 -15.47
C GLY A 287 0.12 -8.16 -16.62
N GLU A 288 -0.16 -7.11 -17.38
CA GLU A 288 0.70 -6.68 -18.47
C GLU A 288 1.94 -5.94 -17.95
N ILE A 289 1.77 -5.16 -16.88
CA ILE A 289 2.83 -4.39 -16.23
C ILE A 289 3.70 -5.29 -15.34
N PHE A 290 3.08 -6.06 -14.43
CA PHE A 290 3.74 -6.83 -13.38
C PHE A 290 3.81 -8.33 -13.68
N ARG A 291 4.43 -8.69 -14.81
CA ARG A 291 4.56 -10.09 -15.26
C ARG A 291 5.51 -10.91 -14.39
N ALA A 292 6.70 -10.42 -14.10
CA ALA A 292 7.70 -11.10 -13.29
C ALA A 292 7.25 -11.21 -11.83
N ALA A 293 6.68 -10.14 -11.26
CA ALA A 293 6.04 -10.19 -9.95
C ALA A 293 4.93 -11.25 -9.87
N ARG A 294 4.03 -11.28 -10.87
CA ARG A 294 2.96 -12.31 -10.93
C ARG A 294 3.53 -13.72 -11.08
N GLY A 295 4.57 -13.91 -11.88
CA GLY A 295 5.27 -15.19 -12.02
C GLY A 295 5.80 -15.68 -10.68
N THR A 296 6.46 -14.79 -9.94
CA THR A 296 6.99 -15.07 -8.59
C THR A 296 5.88 -15.40 -7.59
N MET A 297 4.80 -14.61 -7.55
CA MET A 297 3.65 -14.88 -6.68
C MET A 297 2.98 -16.22 -7.00
N GLY A 298 2.84 -16.53 -8.29
CA GLY A 298 2.30 -17.81 -8.76
C GLY A 298 3.15 -18.98 -8.29
N TRP A 299 4.48 -18.89 -8.49
CA TRP A 299 5.44 -19.88 -8.04
C TRP A 299 5.39 -20.10 -6.52
N LEU A 300 5.40 -19.03 -5.72
CA LEU A 300 5.24 -19.10 -4.26
C LEU A 300 3.93 -19.82 -3.89
N GLY A 301 2.80 -19.39 -4.48
CA GLY A 301 1.50 -19.98 -4.21
C GLY A 301 1.42 -21.48 -4.56
N ASP A 302 2.06 -21.89 -5.66
CA ASP A 302 2.08 -23.29 -6.07
C ASP A 302 2.96 -24.15 -5.15
N CYS A 303 4.11 -23.63 -4.68
CA CYS A 303 4.91 -24.27 -3.63
C CYS A 303 4.11 -24.44 -2.33
N ALA A 304 3.41 -23.39 -1.90
CA ALA A 304 2.56 -23.42 -0.71
C ALA A 304 1.42 -24.44 -0.83
N LYS A 305 0.83 -24.57 -2.03
CA LYS A 305 -0.22 -25.56 -2.30
C LYS A 305 0.30 -26.99 -2.16
N LEU A 306 1.51 -27.28 -2.66
CA LEU A 306 2.12 -28.61 -2.55
C LEU A 306 2.32 -28.99 -1.08
N ILE A 307 2.98 -28.12 -0.30
CA ILE A 307 3.25 -28.35 1.14
C ILE A 307 1.94 -28.52 1.92
N ALA A 308 0.96 -27.63 1.70
CA ALA A 308 -0.30 -27.67 2.42
C ALA A 308 -1.16 -28.88 2.06
N SER A 309 -1.00 -29.46 0.86
CA SER A 309 -1.73 -30.68 0.45
C SER A 309 -1.28 -31.92 1.24
N GLU A 310 -0.05 -31.92 1.76
CA GLU A 310 0.46 -32.92 2.72
C GLU A 310 0.02 -32.63 4.17
N ASN A 311 -0.95 -31.73 4.35
CA ASN A 311 -1.42 -31.26 5.65
C ASN A 311 -0.31 -30.65 6.52
N GLN A 312 0.69 -30.02 5.89
CA GLN A 312 1.76 -29.29 6.59
C GLN A 312 1.61 -27.77 6.37
N PRO A 313 1.76 -26.94 7.40
CA PRO A 313 1.79 -25.49 7.22
C PRO A 313 3.07 -25.05 6.51
N VAL A 314 2.99 -23.98 5.73
CA VAL A 314 4.18 -23.40 5.09
C VAL A 314 5.05 -22.74 6.16
N ARG A 315 6.35 -22.99 6.07
CA ARG A 315 7.39 -22.45 6.95
C ARG A 315 8.60 -22.04 6.13
N TRP A 316 9.22 -20.92 6.46
CA TRP A 316 10.47 -20.46 5.83
C TRP A 316 11.33 -19.74 6.87
N THR A 317 12.56 -19.42 6.51
CA THR A 317 13.44 -18.59 7.33
C THR A 317 13.76 -17.32 6.56
N THR A 318 13.64 -16.16 7.19
CA THR A 318 14.01 -14.89 6.53
C THR A 318 15.51 -14.82 6.29
N PRO A 319 16.00 -13.92 5.40
CA PRO A 319 17.43 -13.71 5.21
C PRO A 319 18.21 -13.34 6.48
N LEU A 320 17.52 -12.83 7.51
CA LEU A 320 18.09 -12.54 8.83
C LEU A 320 18.01 -13.71 9.82
N GLY A 321 17.60 -14.90 9.38
CA GLY A 321 17.55 -16.09 10.22
C GLY A 321 16.28 -16.23 11.07
N LEU A 322 15.24 -15.41 10.87
CA LEU A 322 13.98 -15.53 11.62
C LEU A 322 13.11 -16.66 11.02
N PRO A 323 12.80 -17.73 11.76
CA PRO A 323 11.85 -18.74 11.29
C PRO A 323 10.42 -18.19 11.34
N VAL A 324 9.68 -18.37 10.25
CA VAL A 324 8.28 -17.95 10.09
C VAL A 324 7.41 -19.15 9.73
N LEU A 325 6.22 -19.22 10.33
CA LEU A 325 5.23 -20.27 10.12
C LEU A 325 3.85 -19.65 9.87
N GLN A 326 3.16 -20.10 8.82
CA GLN A 326 1.78 -19.69 8.56
C GLN A 326 0.77 -20.54 9.35
N PRO A 327 -0.01 -19.95 10.28
CA PRO A 327 -0.87 -20.70 11.20
C PRO A 327 -2.24 -21.10 10.60
N TYR A 328 -2.39 -21.08 9.27
CA TYR A 328 -3.71 -21.21 8.65
C TYR A 328 -4.22 -22.65 8.65
N CYS A 329 -5.04 -22.96 9.65
CA CYS A 329 -5.82 -24.18 9.76
C CYS A 329 -7.32 -23.94 9.48
N LYS A 330 -8.05 -25.02 9.19
CA LYS A 330 -9.51 -24.99 9.05
C LYS A 330 -10.11 -24.73 10.43
N SER A 331 -10.98 -23.74 10.52
CA SER A 331 -11.69 -23.47 11.76
C SER A 331 -12.89 -24.38 11.89
N GLU A 332 -13.13 -24.83 13.11
CA GLU A 332 -14.32 -25.58 13.50
C GLU A 332 -15.25 -24.67 14.29
N ARG A 333 -16.56 -24.78 14.04
CA ARG A 333 -17.57 -24.02 14.75
C ARG A 333 -18.13 -24.86 15.88
N HIS A 334 -17.96 -24.40 17.11
CA HIS A 334 -18.48 -25.05 18.30
C HIS A 334 -19.66 -24.25 18.85
N LEU A 335 -20.84 -24.87 18.92
CA LEU A 335 -22.05 -24.23 19.43
C LEU A 335 -22.25 -24.57 20.90
N ILE A 336 -22.14 -23.57 21.77
CA ILE A 336 -22.43 -23.69 23.19
C ILE A 336 -23.86 -23.17 23.42
N ARG A 337 -24.77 -24.09 23.74
CA ARG A 337 -26.13 -23.73 24.13
C ARG A 337 -26.17 -23.44 25.62
N THR A 338 -26.63 -22.25 25.97
CA THR A 338 -26.92 -21.84 27.35
C THR A 338 -28.44 -21.67 27.50
N SER A 339 -28.93 -21.51 28.73
CA SER A 339 -30.34 -21.23 28.99
C SER A 339 -30.84 -19.89 28.41
N LEU A 340 -29.93 -18.94 28.13
CA LEU A 340 -30.27 -17.61 27.61
C LEU A 340 -30.04 -17.45 26.10
N GLN A 341 -29.06 -18.16 25.54
CA GLN A 341 -28.67 -18.01 24.13
C GLN A 341 -27.77 -19.16 23.63
N VAL A 342 -27.55 -19.21 22.32
CA VAL A 342 -26.56 -20.09 21.69
C VAL A 342 -25.35 -19.27 21.28
N LEU A 343 -24.19 -19.56 21.89
CA LEU A 343 -22.91 -18.97 21.53
C LEU A 343 -22.24 -19.83 20.46
N ALA A 344 -21.78 -19.19 19.38
CA ALA A 344 -20.94 -19.85 18.38
C ALA A 344 -19.48 -19.45 18.61
N LEU A 345 -18.67 -20.39 19.08
CA LEU A 345 -17.23 -20.23 19.20
C LEU A 345 -16.54 -20.79 17.97
N GLN A 346 -15.43 -20.18 17.60
CA GLN A 346 -14.55 -20.65 16.53
C GLN A 346 -13.29 -21.23 17.18
N ARG A 347 -12.99 -22.50 16.89
CA ARG A 347 -11.78 -23.19 17.34
C ARG A 347 -10.91 -23.49 16.12
N GLU A 348 -9.59 -23.38 16.27
CA GLU A 348 -8.67 -23.88 15.24
C GLU A 348 -8.67 -25.41 15.25
N GLY A 349 -8.91 -26.02 14.08
CA GLY A 349 -8.82 -27.47 13.90
C GLY A 349 -7.42 -27.91 13.44
N ASP A 350 -7.22 -29.22 13.37
CA ASP A 350 -5.90 -29.83 13.07
C ASP A 350 -5.59 -29.92 11.57
N LEU A 351 -6.58 -29.64 10.71
CA LEU A 351 -6.42 -29.71 9.25
C LEU A 351 -5.97 -28.37 8.69
N VAL A 352 -4.91 -28.39 7.89
CA VAL A 352 -4.38 -27.20 7.21
C VAL A 352 -5.38 -26.67 6.18
N ALA A 353 -5.56 -25.35 6.17
CA ALA A 353 -6.41 -24.68 5.19
C ALA A 353 -5.64 -24.40 3.89
N VAL A 354 -5.51 -25.42 3.03
CA VAL A 354 -4.73 -25.38 1.76
C VAL A 354 -4.94 -24.10 0.96
N ARG A 355 -6.21 -23.70 0.76
CA ARG A 355 -6.53 -22.49 0.00
C ARG A 355 -5.97 -21.23 0.66
N LYS A 356 -6.07 -21.11 1.98
CA LYS A 356 -5.56 -19.94 2.73
C LYS A 356 -4.03 -19.91 2.73
N GLN A 357 -3.37 -21.05 2.93
CA GLN A 357 -1.91 -21.18 2.83
C GLN A 357 -1.41 -20.69 1.46
N ARG A 358 -2.00 -21.21 0.36
CA ARG A 358 -1.66 -20.80 -1.01
C ARG A 358 -1.79 -19.30 -1.25
N THR A 359 -2.92 -18.70 -0.86
CA THR A 359 -3.20 -17.30 -1.18
C THR A 359 -2.45 -16.32 -0.26
N ALA A 360 -2.14 -16.73 0.97
CA ALA A 360 -1.48 -15.88 1.95
C ALA A 360 0.05 -15.98 1.91
N PHE A 361 0.63 -17.04 1.32
CA PHE A 361 2.08 -17.20 1.30
C PHE A 361 2.81 -16.08 0.53
N PRO A 362 2.40 -15.70 -0.70
CA PRO A 362 3.07 -14.61 -1.40
C PRO A 362 3.14 -13.28 -0.61
N PRO A 363 2.03 -12.73 -0.07
CA PRO A 363 2.11 -11.48 0.71
C PRO A 363 2.88 -11.67 2.02
N ASN A 364 2.70 -12.78 2.75
CA ASN A 364 3.43 -13.00 4.00
C ASN A 364 4.94 -13.16 3.78
N PHE A 365 5.35 -13.76 2.67
CA PHE A 365 6.76 -13.90 2.32
C PHE A 365 7.38 -12.53 2.06
N VAL A 366 6.73 -11.67 1.26
CA VAL A 366 7.22 -10.30 1.02
C VAL A 366 7.19 -9.46 2.29
N HIS A 367 6.17 -9.57 3.14
CA HIS A 367 6.16 -8.93 4.46
C HIS A 367 7.28 -9.41 5.40
N SER A 368 7.85 -10.58 5.14
CA SER A 368 9.03 -11.03 5.89
C SER A 368 10.34 -10.44 5.33
N LEU A 369 10.35 -10.09 4.04
CA LEU A 369 11.48 -9.43 3.37
C LEU A 369 11.50 -7.92 3.67
N ASP A 370 10.35 -7.25 3.66
CA ASP A 370 10.27 -5.83 4.06
C ASP A 370 10.70 -5.64 5.52
N GLY A 371 10.26 -6.52 6.42
CA GLY A 371 10.68 -6.51 7.82
C GLY A 371 12.18 -6.76 7.96
N SER A 372 12.75 -7.63 7.13
CA SER A 372 14.20 -7.85 7.09
C SER A 372 14.95 -6.60 6.61
N HIS A 373 14.47 -5.94 5.55
CA HIS A 373 15.04 -4.70 5.02
C HIS A 373 14.96 -3.56 6.04
N MET A 374 13.82 -3.39 6.70
CA MET A 374 13.64 -2.41 7.78
C MET A 374 14.63 -2.68 8.93
N MET A 375 14.77 -3.93 9.38
CA MET A 375 15.71 -4.29 10.45
C MET A 375 17.16 -4.04 10.06
N MET A 376 17.57 -4.41 8.85
CA MET A 376 18.91 -4.14 8.31
C MET A 376 19.20 -2.64 8.27
N THR A 377 18.22 -1.86 7.80
CA THR A 377 18.31 -0.40 7.72
C THR A 377 18.40 0.23 9.11
N ALA A 378 17.55 -0.19 10.05
CA ALA A 378 17.54 0.32 11.42
C ALA A 378 18.88 0.08 12.14
N VAL A 379 19.45 -1.12 11.99
CA VAL A 379 20.78 -1.45 12.56
C VAL A 379 21.86 -0.57 11.95
N ALA A 380 21.89 -0.44 10.62
CA ALA A 380 22.88 0.38 9.93
C ALA A 380 22.74 1.88 10.26
N CYS A 381 21.52 2.40 10.38
CA CYS A 381 21.24 3.75 10.85
C CYS A 381 21.77 3.97 12.27
N ARG A 382 21.50 3.05 13.20
CA ARG A 382 22.03 3.11 14.57
C ARG A 382 23.55 3.15 14.58
N ASP A 383 24.20 2.25 13.85
CA ASP A 383 25.67 2.15 13.80
C ASP A 383 26.28 3.41 13.14
N ALA A 384 25.54 4.05 12.23
CA ALA A 384 25.88 5.32 11.63
C ALA A 384 25.54 6.55 12.50
N GLY A 385 24.99 6.35 13.71
CA GLY A 385 24.66 7.40 14.67
C GLY A 385 23.36 8.14 14.39
N LEU A 386 22.42 7.56 13.64
CA LEU A 386 21.11 8.15 13.35
C LEU A 386 20.07 7.70 14.38
N ARG A 387 19.06 8.53 14.62
CA ARG A 387 17.84 8.12 15.31
C ARG A 387 16.88 7.59 14.26
N PHE A 388 16.38 6.37 14.46
CA PHE A 388 15.50 5.69 13.53
C PHE A 388 14.17 5.37 14.20
N ALA A 389 13.08 5.69 13.54
CA ALA A 389 11.76 5.14 13.80
C ALA A 389 11.18 4.65 12.48
N GLY A 390 10.14 3.83 12.55
CA GLY A 390 9.45 3.41 11.34
C GLY A 390 8.09 2.79 11.62
N VAL A 391 7.26 2.80 10.59
CA VAL A 391 5.94 2.18 10.54
C VAL A 391 5.92 1.33 9.27
N HIS A 392 6.19 0.02 9.41
CA HIS A 392 6.30 -0.88 8.26
C HIS A 392 7.28 -0.36 7.20
N ASP A 393 6.78 0.15 6.08
CA ASP A 393 7.49 0.67 4.91
C ASP A 393 7.67 2.20 4.90
N SER A 394 7.52 2.83 6.07
CA SER A 394 7.73 4.27 6.30
C SER A 394 8.86 4.47 7.31
N PHE A 395 9.99 5.06 6.89
CA PHE A 395 11.24 5.12 7.67
C PHE A 395 11.59 6.57 8.05
N TRP A 396 11.88 6.80 9.33
CA TRP A 396 11.93 8.15 9.90
C TRP A 396 13.25 8.43 10.60
N THR A 397 13.76 9.66 10.43
CA THR A 397 14.95 10.18 11.12
C THR A 397 14.85 11.69 11.30
N HIS A 398 15.84 12.33 11.93
CA HIS A 398 15.93 13.79 11.95
C HIS A 398 16.15 14.35 10.54
N ALA A 399 15.62 15.55 10.27
CA ALA A 399 15.73 16.20 8.97
C ALA A 399 17.18 16.28 8.44
N CYS A 400 18.15 16.56 9.32
CA CYS A 400 19.56 16.66 8.94
C CYS A 400 20.19 15.33 8.48
N ASP A 401 19.57 14.21 8.81
CA ASP A 401 20.09 12.86 8.60
C ASP A 401 19.42 12.13 7.43
N VAL A 402 18.39 12.71 6.80
CA VAL A 402 17.57 12.05 5.77
C VAL A 402 18.40 11.60 4.58
N ASP A 403 19.31 12.42 4.06
CA ASP A 403 20.20 12.02 2.95
C ASP A 403 21.02 10.77 3.28
N LYS A 404 21.54 10.71 4.51
CA LYS A 404 22.35 9.58 4.98
C LYS A 404 21.48 8.34 5.21
N MET A 405 20.28 8.50 5.76
CA MET A 405 19.31 7.41 5.89
C MET A 405 18.93 6.84 4.52
N ASN A 406 18.59 7.69 3.55
CA ASN A 406 18.21 7.27 2.20
C ASN A 406 19.31 6.48 1.49
N ARG A 407 20.57 6.90 1.66
CA ARG A 407 21.72 6.13 1.18
C ARG A 407 21.80 4.74 1.83
N ILE A 408 21.74 4.68 3.16
CA ILE A 408 21.77 3.40 3.89
C ILE A 408 20.62 2.50 3.46
N LEU A 409 19.42 3.06 3.31
CA LEU A 409 18.19 2.38 2.92
C LEU A 409 18.37 1.67 1.56
N ARG A 410 18.87 2.39 0.55
CA ARG A 410 19.17 1.85 -0.79
C ARG A 410 20.27 0.79 -0.73
N GLU A 411 21.38 1.08 -0.02
CA GLU A 411 22.49 0.13 0.15
C GLU A 411 22.01 -1.20 0.76
N LYS A 412 21.17 -1.14 1.80
CA LYS A 412 20.63 -2.35 2.48
C LYS A 412 19.59 -3.08 1.64
N PHE A 413 18.83 -2.38 0.81
CA PHE A 413 17.93 -3.02 -0.15
C PHE A 413 18.72 -3.82 -1.20
N VAL A 414 19.76 -3.20 -1.77
CA VAL A 414 20.65 -3.85 -2.75
C VAL A 414 21.38 -5.04 -2.11
N GLU A 415 21.89 -4.89 -0.88
CA GLU A 415 22.52 -5.98 -0.13
C GLU A 415 21.56 -7.17 0.06
N LEU A 416 20.32 -6.91 0.50
CA LEU A 416 19.30 -7.95 0.71
C LEU A 416 19.03 -8.72 -0.60
N TYR A 417 18.78 -8.00 -1.70
CA TYR A 417 18.41 -8.61 -2.98
C TYR A 417 19.58 -9.11 -3.83
N SER A 418 20.81 -8.87 -3.39
CA SER A 418 22.00 -9.53 -3.92
C SER A 418 22.14 -10.97 -3.40
N MET A 419 21.42 -11.33 -2.33
CA MET A 419 21.33 -12.71 -1.85
C MET A 419 20.43 -13.55 -2.78
N PRO A 420 20.71 -14.86 -2.93
CA PRO A 420 19.89 -15.76 -3.73
C PRO A 420 18.63 -16.21 -2.95
N ILE A 421 17.72 -15.25 -2.67
CA ILE A 421 16.58 -15.44 -1.76
C ILE A 421 15.65 -16.58 -2.21
N LEU A 422 15.26 -16.61 -3.49
CA LEU A 422 14.32 -17.62 -3.99
C LEU A 422 14.99 -19.00 -4.12
N GLU A 423 16.26 -19.04 -4.49
CA GLU A 423 17.07 -20.27 -4.54
C GLU A 423 17.20 -20.88 -3.15
N ASN A 424 17.58 -20.08 -2.15
CA ASN A 424 17.68 -20.51 -0.75
C ASN A 424 16.34 -21.04 -0.23
N LEU A 425 15.24 -20.36 -0.60
CA LEU A 425 13.89 -20.80 -0.24
C LEU A 425 13.58 -22.17 -0.87
N LEU A 426 13.83 -22.34 -2.16
CA LEU A 426 13.59 -23.59 -2.88
C LEU A 426 14.43 -24.74 -2.30
N GLU A 427 15.72 -24.52 -2.06
CA GLU A 427 16.62 -25.49 -1.45
C GLU A 427 16.10 -25.91 -0.05
N SER A 428 15.63 -24.95 0.75
CA SER A 428 15.07 -25.23 2.07
C SER A 428 13.81 -26.09 1.98
N PHE A 429 12.95 -25.87 0.97
CA PHE A 429 11.75 -26.66 0.75
C PHE A 429 12.07 -28.07 0.27
N GLN A 430 13.00 -28.22 -0.67
CA GLN A 430 13.46 -29.52 -1.15
C GLN A 430 14.09 -30.36 -0.03
N THR A 431 14.87 -29.71 0.84
CA THR A 431 15.48 -30.37 2.02
C THR A 431 14.42 -30.78 3.04
N ALA A 432 13.45 -29.91 3.34
CA ALA A 432 12.41 -30.19 4.32
C ALA A 432 11.34 -31.19 3.84
N TYR A 433 11.13 -31.28 2.52
CA TYR A 433 10.09 -32.10 1.89
C TYR A 433 10.66 -32.88 0.69
N PRO A 434 11.57 -33.85 0.90
CA PRO A 434 12.29 -34.54 -0.18
C PRO A 434 11.39 -35.40 -1.08
N ALA A 435 10.17 -35.73 -0.63
CA ALA A 435 9.19 -36.47 -1.41
C ALA A 435 8.37 -35.57 -2.37
N LEU A 436 8.42 -34.24 -2.21
CA LEU A 436 7.67 -33.30 -3.04
C LEU A 436 8.53 -32.79 -4.20
N ALA A 437 7.95 -32.77 -5.40
CA ALA A 437 8.56 -32.15 -6.57
C ALA A 437 8.08 -30.70 -6.70
N PHE A 438 8.96 -29.75 -6.37
CA PHE A 438 8.68 -28.31 -6.47
C PHE A 438 8.89 -27.80 -7.90
N PRO A 439 8.10 -26.80 -8.35
CA PRO A 439 8.31 -26.15 -9.64
C PRO A 439 9.65 -25.42 -9.70
N SER A 440 10.24 -25.33 -10.90
CA SER A 440 11.45 -24.53 -11.13
C SER A 440 11.20 -23.06 -10.82
N LEU A 441 12.29 -22.35 -10.48
CA LEU A 441 12.24 -20.91 -10.24
C LEU A 441 11.71 -20.16 -11.48
N PRO A 442 10.99 -19.04 -11.28
CA PRO A 442 10.62 -18.16 -12.38
C PRO A 442 11.87 -17.52 -13.00
N ASP A 443 11.79 -17.20 -14.29
CA ASP A 443 12.85 -16.47 -14.98
C ASP A 443 13.04 -15.08 -14.36
N ARG A 444 14.30 -14.65 -14.27
CA ARG A 444 14.67 -13.28 -13.87
C ARG A 444 14.81 -12.41 -15.11
N GLY A 445 14.40 -11.15 -15.01
CA GLY A 445 14.62 -10.14 -16.04
C GLY A 445 16.05 -9.57 -16.02
N ASP A 446 16.18 -8.38 -16.60
CA ASP A 446 17.44 -7.68 -16.89
C ASP A 446 17.76 -6.49 -15.96
N PHE A 447 16.94 -6.23 -14.94
CA PHE A 447 17.12 -5.09 -14.04
C PHE A 447 18.40 -5.19 -13.21
N ASP A 448 19.26 -4.18 -13.33
CA ASP A 448 20.43 -4.01 -12.48
C ASP A 448 20.05 -3.38 -11.14
N LEU A 449 20.26 -4.16 -10.08
CA LEU A 449 20.00 -3.73 -8.71
C LEU A 449 20.80 -2.48 -8.30
N GLN A 450 21.97 -2.26 -8.91
CA GLN A 450 22.80 -1.11 -8.58
C GLN A 450 22.10 0.22 -8.92
N GLU A 451 21.14 0.23 -9.85
CA GLU A 451 20.37 1.42 -10.19
C GLU A 451 19.56 1.97 -9.01
N VAL A 452 19.20 1.11 -8.03
CA VAL A 452 18.49 1.52 -6.81
C VAL A 452 19.29 2.55 -6.01
N LEU A 453 20.63 2.46 -6.02
CA LEU A 453 21.51 3.37 -5.27
C LEU A 453 21.35 4.83 -5.69
N GLU A 454 21.02 5.05 -6.96
CA GLU A 454 20.85 6.36 -7.56
C GLU A 454 19.38 6.80 -7.63
N SER A 455 18.42 5.96 -7.19
CA SER A 455 16.99 6.28 -7.29
C SER A 455 16.52 7.24 -6.19
N PRO A 456 16.26 8.53 -6.49
CA PRO A 456 15.88 9.52 -5.49
C PRO A 456 14.49 9.28 -4.90
N TYR A 457 13.62 8.58 -5.65
CA TYR A 457 12.20 8.39 -5.30
C TYR A 457 11.85 6.97 -4.86
N PHE A 458 12.86 6.10 -4.66
CA PHE A 458 12.64 4.76 -4.11
C PHE A 458 11.87 4.78 -2.78
N PHE A 459 12.30 5.66 -1.88
CA PHE A 459 11.56 6.11 -0.69
C PHE A 459 11.59 7.64 -0.73
N ASN A 460 10.46 8.33 -0.56
CA ASN A 460 10.38 9.78 -0.79
C ASN A 460 9.29 10.52 -0.03
#